data_AF-S2JC60-F1
#
_entry.id   AF-S2JC60-F1
#
_cell.length_a   1.000
_cell.length_b   1.000
_cell.length_c   1.000
_cell.angle_alpha   90.00
_cell.angle_beta   90.00
_cell.angle_gamma   90.00
#
_symmetry.space_group_name_H-M   'P 1'
#
loop_
_entity.id
_entity.type
_entity.pdbx_description
1 polymer ?
#
loop_
_entity_poly.entity_id
_entity_poly.type
_entity_poly.pdbx_seq_one_letter_code
_entity_poly.pdbx_strand_id
1 'polypeptide(L)'
;MTSNSFPTDSYADERDSYLELDSETEADEQQPQTHTEPTSSDQDLLSQALSSIYVEKNDSKEQFYRASYKIFAKLRELFESNQSYMTQNSTTEDRDVIVTLSQFVEMTYDYTEAEKYTRMWDLCQRLYFPMENTHLLCSVGDWLNNYEPLPNAEEARAQDEDEDLEEHNAIGPTWIWEYARRHLLRGNFSESIDILTFALDFLDAQQKTAVTKVIELITELDDIVSNHLDNKTVFYEKWAAWRERSKARDSEYEFALDELDHRVPKNEEIWTLYSILVGDEEIISREGTYYEVVLGIAWFAKPQSSLSTLKSLAQHVQNTSDDDACSFLLMGRFDDAFDELGGDLWLHTHLGYALMITGHMETSSSSSSKVTTTSAIDKEDVIDPIYYSIQAYAQLIADEYDMLEEAIIYLSCCQSNKEIWIKQLLGDPILPSKDVDRVHALLDISERYGLNQVTKYMHKGLGHRFEKQHKIRQATVEYGKAHDLASLDRLAHHEFSGYLRSGTLGDVVTDMPSLHNSPHYAILIQYHNFRHHLSQQQWQEASKDVLLLLKNEHLPTKFETVLLIDILQILRESKHYFSAENVIQLINMFKLVANDASNQDFIAKYYKIIEKRELTSNIITAKIRERLAYKAATAPTAC
;
A
#
# COMPACT_ATOMS: atom_id res chain seq x y z
N MET A 1 18.27 -18.11 -48.08
CA MET A 1 18.69 -19.43 -48.62
C MET A 1 18.26 -20.48 -47.60
N THR A 2 17.47 -21.47 -48.06
CA THR A 2 17.12 -22.77 -47.44
C THR A 2 16.57 -22.75 -46.00
N SER A 3 15.28 -22.88 -45.69
CA SER A 3 14.23 -23.89 -45.99
C SER A 3 13.99 -24.89 -44.84
N ASN A 4 12.77 -24.83 -44.26
CA ASN A 4 11.87 -25.93 -43.81
C ASN A 4 12.41 -26.91 -42.73
N SER A 5 11.63 -27.48 -41.79
CA SER A 5 10.20 -27.84 -41.74
C SER A 5 9.85 -28.40 -40.33
N PHE A 6 8.57 -28.28 -39.92
CA PHE A 6 7.88 -29.10 -38.91
C PHE A 6 7.79 -30.59 -39.32
N PRO A 7 7.57 -31.57 -38.39
CA PRO A 7 6.22 -32.07 -37.99
C PRO A 7 6.11 -32.48 -36.48
N THR A 8 4.99 -32.33 -35.75
CA THR A 8 3.71 -33.09 -35.60
C THR A 8 3.77 -34.53 -35.03
N ASP A 9 2.79 -34.79 -34.13
CA ASP A 9 2.16 -36.07 -33.71
C ASP A 9 2.93 -36.95 -32.67
N SER A 10 2.34 -37.73 -31.75
CA SER A 10 0.96 -38.02 -31.26
C SER A 10 1.07 -39.16 -30.19
N TYR A 11 -0.06 -39.52 -29.55
CA TYR A 11 -0.34 -40.67 -28.63
C TYR A 11 0.05 -40.47 -27.14
N ALA A 12 -0.89 -40.47 -26.17
CA ALA A 12 -1.76 -41.57 -25.68
C ALA A 12 -0.89 -42.73 -25.13
N ASP A 13 -1.13 -43.38 -23.99
CA ASP A 13 -2.34 -43.59 -23.18
C ASP A 13 -1.94 -44.31 -21.86
N GLU A 14 -2.90 -44.37 -20.93
CA GLU A 14 -3.13 -45.44 -19.94
C GLU A 14 -2.21 -45.75 -18.73
N ARG A 15 -2.82 -45.50 -17.54
CA ARG A 15 -3.21 -46.46 -16.47
C ARG A 15 -2.24 -46.92 -15.37
N ASP A 16 -2.71 -46.63 -14.15
CA ASP A 16 -2.97 -47.50 -12.99
C ASP A 16 -1.96 -48.59 -12.61
N SER A 17 -1.45 -48.51 -11.38
CA SER A 17 -1.63 -49.62 -10.43
C SER A 17 -1.46 -49.19 -8.96
N TYR A 18 -2.44 -49.61 -8.17
CA TYR A 18 -2.43 -49.72 -6.70
C TYR A 18 -1.39 -50.74 -6.22
N LEU A 19 -0.91 -50.58 -4.98
CA LEU A 19 -0.76 -51.69 -4.01
C LEU A 19 -0.49 -51.15 -2.59
N GLU A 20 -1.47 -51.37 -1.71
CA GLU A 20 -1.33 -51.46 -0.25
C GLU A 20 -0.60 -52.78 0.13
N LEU A 21 0.03 -52.82 1.31
CA LEU A 21 -0.17 -53.86 2.35
C LEU A 21 0.86 -53.71 3.50
N ASP A 22 0.33 -53.43 4.70
CA ASP A 22 0.45 -54.17 5.97
C ASP A 22 1.83 -54.71 6.41
N SER A 23 2.42 -54.19 7.50
CA SER A 23 2.22 -54.55 8.92
C SER A 23 2.82 -55.92 9.31
N GLU A 24 3.77 -55.93 10.27
CA GLU A 24 3.78 -56.91 11.36
C GLU A 24 4.79 -56.54 12.47
N THR A 25 4.37 -56.90 13.68
CA THR A 25 4.87 -56.67 15.04
C THR A 25 5.83 -57.75 15.55
N GLU A 26 6.65 -57.44 16.57
CA GLU A 26 7.10 -58.35 17.66
C GLU A 26 7.81 -57.49 18.75
N ALA A 27 7.22 -57.26 19.94
CA ALA A 27 7.24 -58.05 21.20
C ALA A 27 8.62 -58.08 21.91
N ASP A 28 8.89 -57.20 22.88
CA ASP A 28 8.63 -57.24 24.34
C ASP A 28 9.70 -58.00 25.17
N GLU A 29 10.47 -57.29 26.01
CA GLU A 29 11.07 -57.83 27.24
C GLU A 29 11.19 -56.74 28.32
N GLN A 30 10.58 -57.01 29.48
CA GLN A 30 10.42 -56.14 30.64
C GLN A 30 11.64 -56.23 31.58
N GLN A 31 11.96 -55.14 32.31
CA GLN A 31 12.06 -55.11 33.79
C GLN A 31 12.41 -53.69 34.33
N PRO A 32 12.14 -53.37 35.61
CA PRO A 32 11.42 -52.16 36.00
C PRO A 32 12.29 -51.16 36.78
N GLN A 33 12.18 -49.86 36.49
CA GLN A 33 12.64 -48.80 37.40
C GLN A 33 11.69 -47.60 37.39
N THR A 34 10.98 -47.47 38.50
CA THR A 34 10.52 -46.23 39.15
C THR A 34 9.97 -45.12 38.26
N HIS A 35 8.64 -45.04 38.24
CA HIS A 35 7.89 -43.82 37.98
C HIS A 35 8.45 -42.64 38.78
N THR A 36 9.04 -41.70 38.07
CA THR A 36 8.89 -40.27 38.38
C THR A 36 8.27 -39.68 37.13
N GLU A 37 6.95 -39.54 37.13
CA GLU A 37 6.26 -38.67 36.19
C GLU A 37 6.88 -37.27 36.34
N PRO A 38 7.42 -36.64 35.28
CA PRO A 38 7.52 -35.20 35.29
C PRO A 38 6.08 -34.70 35.29
N THR A 39 5.71 -34.03 36.37
CA THR A 39 4.43 -33.37 36.54
C THR A 39 4.05 -32.63 35.27
N SER A 40 2.94 -33.05 34.63
CA SER A 40 2.35 -32.41 33.44
C SER A 40 1.89 -30.97 33.67
N SER A 41 2.20 -30.40 34.84
CA SER A 41 1.97 -29.02 35.26
C SER A 41 3.00 -28.07 34.65
N ASP A 42 4.27 -28.47 34.56
CA ASP A 42 5.34 -27.50 34.27
C ASP A 42 5.53 -27.27 32.76
N GLN A 43 5.25 -28.26 31.92
CA GLN A 43 5.18 -28.07 30.46
C GLN A 43 3.96 -27.25 30.03
N ASP A 44 2.86 -27.33 30.79
CA ASP A 44 1.63 -26.57 30.52
C ASP A 44 1.79 -25.10 30.97
N LEU A 45 2.47 -24.85 32.09
CA LEU A 45 2.82 -23.49 32.53
C LEU A 45 3.82 -22.79 31.61
N LEU A 46 4.81 -23.50 31.06
CA LEU A 46 5.75 -22.93 30.10
C LEU A 46 5.09 -22.64 28.76
N SER A 47 4.20 -23.53 28.30
CA SER A 47 3.41 -23.31 27.09
C SER A 47 2.41 -22.16 27.26
N GLN A 48 1.77 -22.05 28.43
CA GLN A 48 0.89 -20.94 28.76
C GLN A 48 1.66 -19.62 28.88
N ALA A 49 2.83 -19.61 29.53
CA ALA A 49 3.69 -18.43 29.63
C ALA A 49 4.25 -17.99 28.27
N LEU A 50 4.66 -18.93 27.42
CA LEU A 50 5.09 -18.63 26.06
C LEU A 50 3.93 -18.13 25.20
N SER A 51 2.73 -18.70 25.37
CA SER A 51 1.53 -18.20 24.69
C SER A 51 1.12 -16.82 25.16
N SER A 52 1.23 -16.50 26.46
CA SER A 52 0.93 -15.18 26.99
C SER A 52 1.96 -14.15 26.56
N ILE A 53 3.25 -14.51 26.53
CA ILE A 53 4.32 -13.65 26.01
C ILE A 53 4.13 -13.42 24.50
N TYR A 54 3.73 -14.46 23.76
CA TYR A 54 3.47 -14.34 22.33
C TYR A 54 2.27 -13.42 22.05
N VAL A 55 1.18 -13.56 22.81
CA VAL A 55 -0.01 -12.69 22.74
C VAL A 55 0.35 -11.25 23.12
N GLU A 56 1.08 -11.04 24.21
CA GLU A 56 1.50 -9.71 24.66
C GLU A 56 2.42 -9.01 23.65
N LYS A 57 3.35 -9.75 23.02
CA LYS A 57 4.17 -9.24 21.92
C LYS A 57 3.35 -8.92 20.67
N ASN A 58 2.34 -9.75 20.35
CA ASN A 58 1.48 -9.51 19.20
C ASN A 58 0.62 -8.26 19.40
N ASP A 59 0.05 -8.08 20.60
CA ASP A 59 -0.74 -6.91 20.97
C ASP A 59 0.11 -5.62 20.94
N SER A 60 1.38 -5.71 21.35
CA SER A 60 2.34 -4.60 21.31
C SER A 60 2.69 -4.19 19.86
N LYS A 61 2.90 -5.16 18.96
CA LYS A 61 3.14 -4.91 17.53
C LYS A 61 1.92 -4.38 16.80
N GLU A 62 0.73 -4.89 17.13
CA GLU A 62 -0.52 -4.38 16.57
C GLU A 62 -0.71 -2.90 16.94
N GLN A 63 -0.46 -2.53 18.20
CA GLN A 63 -0.52 -1.14 18.65
C GLN A 63 0.47 -0.25 17.89
N PHE A 64 1.69 -0.75 17.66
CA PHE A 64 2.69 -0.06 16.85
C PHE A 64 2.20 0.16 15.41
N TYR A 65 1.64 -0.86 14.75
CA TYR A 65 1.10 -0.72 13.39
C TYR A 65 -0.12 0.19 13.31
N ARG A 66 -1.00 0.17 14.32
CA ARG A 66 -2.13 1.11 14.39
C ARG A 66 -1.67 2.54 14.64
N ALA A 67 -0.60 2.74 15.41
CA ALA A 67 0.00 4.05 15.61
C ALA A 67 0.66 4.55 14.31
N SER A 68 1.42 3.70 13.62
CA SER A 68 2.06 4.05 12.35
C SER A 68 1.03 4.38 11.26
N TYR A 69 -0.08 3.63 11.23
CA TYR A 69 -1.20 3.90 10.34
C TYR A 69 -1.83 5.28 10.57
N LYS A 70 -2.01 5.71 11.82
CA LYS A 70 -2.57 7.05 12.11
C LYS A 70 -1.71 8.16 11.52
N ILE A 71 -0.38 8.01 11.63
CA ILE A 71 0.58 8.96 11.06
C ILE A 71 0.50 8.91 9.52
N PHE A 72 0.49 7.71 8.94
CA PHE A 72 0.38 7.51 7.50
C PHE A 72 -0.92 8.10 6.91
N ALA A 73 -2.07 7.85 7.52
CA ALA A 73 -3.35 8.36 7.06
C ALA A 73 -3.38 9.90 7.07
N LYS A 74 -2.82 10.51 8.12
CA LYS A 74 -2.69 11.97 8.21
C LYS A 74 -1.76 12.53 7.13
N LEU A 75 -0.62 11.89 6.87
CA LEU A 75 0.29 12.30 5.78
C LEU A 75 -0.39 12.27 4.43
N ARG A 76 -1.19 11.23 4.19
CA ARG A 76 -1.93 11.09 2.95
C ARG A 76 -2.98 12.19 2.78
N GLU A 77 -3.76 12.49 3.82
CA GLU A 77 -4.73 13.58 3.79
C GLU A 77 -4.08 14.93 3.46
N LEU A 78 -2.90 15.20 4.04
CA LEU A 78 -2.10 16.40 3.73
C LEU A 78 -1.64 16.39 2.27
N PHE A 79 -1.12 15.26 1.78
CA PHE A 79 -0.63 15.15 0.41
C PHE A 79 -1.74 15.30 -0.65
N GLU A 80 -2.89 14.65 -0.45
CA GLU A 80 -4.05 14.77 -1.35
C GLU A 80 -4.63 16.19 -1.34
N SER A 81 -4.61 16.88 -0.19
CA SER A 81 -5.00 18.29 -0.09
C SER A 81 -4.03 19.20 -0.86
N ASN A 82 -2.72 18.95 -0.76
CA ASN A 82 -1.68 19.79 -1.34
C ASN A 82 -1.44 19.57 -2.85
N GLN A 83 -1.77 18.39 -3.41
CA GLN A 83 -1.72 18.16 -4.86
C GLN A 83 -2.57 19.17 -5.66
N SER A 84 -3.59 19.76 -5.03
CA SER A 84 -4.41 20.81 -5.66
C SER A 84 -3.72 22.19 -5.75
N TYR A 85 -2.62 22.41 -5.03
CA TYR A 85 -1.89 23.69 -4.92
C TYR A 85 -0.40 23.65 -5.35
N MET A 86 0.14 22.46 -5.67
CA MET A 86 1.52 22.17 -6.11
C MET A 86 1.92 22.77 -7.47
N THR A 87 1.46 23.99 -7.79
CA THR A 87 1.98 24.77 -8.93
C THR A 87 2.67 26.07 -8.55
N GLN A 88 2.55 26.63 -7.34
CA GLN A 88 3.25 27.90 -7.00
C GLN A 88 3.62 28.05 -5.50
N ASN A 89 4.92 27.94 -5.20
CA ASN A 89 5.64 28.42 -4.00
C ASN A 89 5.33 27.74 -2.64
N SER A 90 5.96 26.58 -2.38
CA SER A 90 5.89 25.83 -1.12
C SER A 90 7.04 26.17 -0.16
N THR A 91 6.75 26.88 0.93
CA THR A 91 7.65 26.92 2.10
C THR A 91 6.92 26.72 3.41
N THR A 92 5.61 27.02 3.45
CA THR A 92 4.76 26.81 4.64
C THR A 92 4.02 25.48 4.62
N GLU A 93 3.70 24.92 3.45
CA GLU A 93 2.90 23.69 3.30
C GLU A 93 3.72 22.41 3.53
N ASP A 94 5.04 22.46 3.33
CA ASP A 94 5.95 21.34 3.63
C ASP A 94 6.14 21.15 5.14
N ARG A 95 5.88 22.18 5.96
CA ARG A 95 6.10 22.13 7.40
C ARG A 95 5.17 21.13 8.10
N ASP A 96 3.89 21.08 7.72
CA ASP A 96 2.93 20.16 8.35
C ASP A 96 3.20 18.70 7.98
N VAL A 97 3.70 18.46 6.75
CA VAL A 97 4.18 17.14 6.31
C VAL A 97 5.42 16.75 7.12
N ILE A 98 6.40 17.63 7.23
CA ILE A 98 7.65 17.40 7.98
C ILE A 98 7.36 17.14 9.47
N VAL A 99 6.47 17.93 10.09
CA VAL A 99 6.03 17.73 11.48
C VAL A 99 5.34 16.37 11.64
N THR A 100 4.50 15.97 10.68
CA THR A 100 3.84 14.66 10.75
C THR A 100 4.84 13.52 10.55
N LEU A 101 5.85 13.67 9.69
CA LEU A 101 6.94 12.70 9.53
C LEU A 101 7.75 12.53 10.82
N SER A 102 7.99 13.61 11.58
CA SER A 102 8.71 13.52 12.85
C SER A 102 8.02 12.65 13.91
N GLN A 103 6.70 12.45 13.79
CA GLN A 103 5.95 11.54 14.67
C GLN A 103 6.37 10.07 14.49
N PHE A 104 6.90 9.68 13.32
CA PHE A 104 7.47 8.34 13.15
C PHE A 104 8.72 8.15 13.99
N VAL A 105 9.57 9.18 14.08
CA VAL A 105 10.79 9.15 14.90
C VAL A 105 10.41 9.00 16.39
N GLU A 106 9.49 9.83 16.89
CA GLU A 106 8.98 9.73 18.26
C GLU A 106 8.42 8.32 18.56
N MET A 107 7.63 7.78 17.63
CA MET A 107 7.07 6.43 17.76
C MET A 107 8.15 5.33 17.78
N THR A 108 9.25 5.48 17.03
CA THR A 108 10.36 4.51 17.08
C THR A 108 11.12 4.55 18.40
N TYR A 109 11.22 5.71 19.06
CA TYR A 109 11.81 5.83 20.40
C TYR A 109 10.96 5.19 21.49
N ASP A 110 9.63 5.32 21.38
CA ASP A 110 8.69 4.78 22.37
C ASP A 110 8.57 3.24 22.32
N TYR A 111 9.00 2.61 21.23
CA TYR A 111 8.86 1.16 21.00
C TYR A 111 10.21 0.45 20.99
N THR A 112 10.52 -0.31 22.04
CA THR A 112 11.84 -0.93 22.26
C THR A 112 12.28 -1.89 21.14
N GLU A 113 11.36 -2.60 20.47
CA GLU A 113 11.73 -3.48 19.34
C GLU A 113 11.94 -2.71 18.02
N ALA A 114 11.64 -1.40 17.99
CA ALA A 114 11.89 -0.50 16.86
C ALA A 114 13.22 0.26 16.97
N GLU A 115 14.05 -0.02 17.98
CA GLU A 115 15.34 0.64 18.18
C GLU A 115 16.21 0.60 16.91
N LYS A 116 16.19 -0.53 16.20
CA LYS A 116 16.87 -0.73 14.91
C LYS A 116 16.46 0.24 13.79
N TYR A 117 15.25 0.82 13.87
CA TYR A 117 14.73 1.77 12.88
C TYR A 117 15.07 3.21 13.22
N THR A 118 15.26 3.51 14.51
CA THR A 118 15.44 4.87 15.03
C THR A 118 16.63 5.57 14.38
N ARG A 119 17.76 4.85 14.29
CA ARG A 119 18.99 5.34 13.63
C ARG A 119 18.72 5.81 12.19
N MET A 120 17.94 5.05 11.44
CA MET A 120 17.66 5.32 10.03
C MET A 120 16.66 6.45 9.84
N TRP A 121 15.56 6.41 10.60
CA TRP A 121 14.54 7.44 10.56
C TRP A 121 15.09 8.80 10.98
N ASP A 122 15.93 8.85 12.01
CA ASP A 122 16.57 10.08 12.45
C ASP A 122 17.55 10.63 11.39
N LEU A 123 18.33 9.75 10.74
CA LEU A 123 19.18 10.16 9.61
C LEU A 123 18.34 10.76 8.47
N CYS A 124 17.26 10.08 8.08
CA CYS A 124 16.38 10.56 7.01
C CYS A 124 15.66 11.86 7.38
N GLN A 125 15.22 12.01 8.63
CA GLN A 125 14.64 13.26 9.14
C GLN A 125 15.63 14.42 9.01
N ARG A 126 16.89 14.20 9.36
CA ARG A 126 17.94 15.23 9.31
C ARG A 126 18.37 15.56 7.87
N LEU A 127 18.40 14.57 6.98
CA LEU A 127 18.85 14.74 5.59
C LEU A 127 17.75 15.25 4.64
N TYR A 128 16.57 14.66 4.70
CA TYR A 128 15.55 14.76 3.65
C TYR A 128 14.35 15.63 4.04
N PHE A 129 13.98 15.64 5.32
CA PHE A 129 12.83 16.37 5.84
C PHE A 129 13.18 17.08 7.17
N PRO A 130 14.12 18.05 7.16
CA PRO A 130 14.62 18.68 8.38
C PRO A 130 13.55 19.53 9.08
N MET A 131 13.39 19.34 10.40
CA MET A 131 12.45 20.09 11.24
C MET A 131 12.89 21.54 11.49
N GLU A 132 14.20 21.74 11.57
CA GLU A 132 14.82 23.02 11.90
C GLU A 132 15.73 23.49 10.76
N ASN A 133 15.98 24.80 10.71
CA ASN A 133 16.97 25.38 9.80
C ASN A 133 18.41 25.20 10.35
N THR A 134 18.70 24.04 10.94
CA THR A 134 20.05 23.68 11.37
C THR A 134 20.94 23.43 10.16
N HIS A 135 22.23 23.74 10.31
CA HIS A 135 23.19 23.47 9.26
C HIS A 135 23.30 21.96 9.01
N LEU A 136 23.20 21.52 7.75
CA LEU A 136 23.13 20.10 7.38
C LEU A 136 24.28 19.27 8.00
N LEU A 137 25.50 19.81 8.02
CA LEU A 137 26.66 19.12 8.58
C LEU A 137 26.60 19.00 10.10
N CYS A 138 26.05 20.00 10.80
CA CYS A 138 25.81 19.89 12.24
C CYS A 138 24.78 18.80 12.51
N SER A 139 23.67 18.80 11.76
CA SER A 139 22.62 17.79 11.93
C SER A 139 23.12 16.36 11.73
N VAL A 140 23.97 16.10 10.72
CA VAL A 140 24.55 14.77 10.47
C VAL A 140 25.65 14.43 11.48
N GLY A 141 26.44 15.41 11.93
CA GLY A 141 27.42 15.24 13.01
C GLY A 141 26.75 14.83 14.33
N ASP A 142 25.70 15.55 14.72
CA ASP A 142 24.88 15.23 15.91
C ASP A 142 24.30 13.82 15.83
N TRP A 143 23.80 13.41 14.66
CA TRP A 143 23.31 12.06 14.43
C TRP A 143 24.42 11.03 14.68
N LEU A 144 25.60 11.22 14.09
CA LEU A 144 26.71 10.28 14.25
C LEU A 144 27.15 10.19 15.72
N ASN A 145 27.19 11.32 16.43
CA ASN A 145 27.54 11.36 17.85
C ASN A 145 26.51 10.66 18.75
N ASN A 146 25.23 10.67 18.38
CA ASN A 146 24.18 10.01 19.16
C ASN A 146 24.22 8.48 19.02
N TYR A 147 24.57 7.96 17.84
CA TYR A 147 24.52 6.52 17.55
C TYR A 147 25.88 5.83 17.62
N GLU A 148 26.98 6.57 17.44
CA GLU A 148 28.35 6.07 17.57
C GLU A 148 29.16 7.00 18.49
N PRO A 149 28.80 7.18 19.76
CA PRO A 149 29.44 8.17 20.63
C PRO A 149 30.93 7.90 20.78
N LEU A 150 31.73 8.97 20.70
CA LEU A 150 33.15 8.94 21.07
C LEU A 150 33.30 9.27 22.56
N PRO A 151 34.28 8.66 23.24
CA PRO A 151 34.57 9.00 24.62
C PRO A 151 35.01 10.46 24.72
N ASN A 152 34.47 11.19 25.69
CA ASN A 152 34.94 12.55 25.96
C ASN A 152 36.35 12.53 26.58
N ALA A 153 36.97 13.70 26.75
CA ALA A 153 38.34 13.81 27.27
C ALA A 153 38.54 13.18 28.65
N GLU A 154 37.51 13.12 29.50
CA GLU A 154 37.59 12.48 30.82
C GLU A 154 37.40 10.97 30.74
N GLU A 155 36.45 10.51 29.91
CA GLU A 155 36.17 9.09 29.66
C GLU A 155 37.34 8.41 28.95
N ALA A 156 37.94 9.06 27.95
CA ALA A 156 39.11 8.54 27.24
C ALA A 156 40.31 8.37 28.18
N ARG A 157 40.52 9.32 29.11
CA ARG A 157 41.54 9.19 30.17
C ARG A 157 41.25 8.04 31.13
N ALA A 158 39.98 7.86 31.50
CA ALA A 158 39.59 6.79 32.43
C ALA A 158 39.70 5.40 31.78
N GLN A 159 39.42 5.28 30.48
CA GLN A 159 39.59 4.03 29.72
C GLN A 159 41.07 3.64 29.59
N ASP A 160 41.96 4.64 29.55
CA ASP A 160 43.41 4.45 29.44
C ASP A 160 44.06 3.94 30.74
N GLU A 161 43.55 4.32 31.92
CA GLU A 161 44.07 3.86 33.21
C GLU A 161 43.87 2.34 33.46
N ASP A 162 43.01 1.68 32.68
CA ASP A 162 42.65 0.26 32.85
C ASP A 162 43.40 -0.70 31.88
N GLU A 163 44.07 -0.20 30.82
CA GLU A 163 44.83 -1.02 29.86
C GLU A 163 46.35 -0.99 30.14
N ASP A 164 46.86 -1.98 30.87
CA ASP A 164 48.27 -2.16 31.30
C ASP A 164 49.34 -2.29 30.16
N LEU A 165 49.03 -1.95 28.91
CA LEU A 165 49.90 -2.14 27.73
C LEU A 165 49.80 -0.99 26.72
N GLU A 166 50.21 0.24 27.06
CA GLU A 166 50.25 1.32 26.07
C GLU A 166 51.51 1.30 25.18
N GLU A 167 51.28 1.39 23.87
CA GLU A 167 52.25 1.90 22.90
C GLU A 167 52.29 3.44 23.00
N HIS A 168 53.13 3.98 23.89
CA HIS A 168 53.36 5.42 23.91
C HIS A 168 54.11 5.89 22.64
N ASN A 169 53.58 6.91 21.97
CA ASN A 169 54.31 7.65 20.97
C ASN A 169 55.26 8.67 21.65
N ALA A 170 56.20 9.25 20.87
CA ALA A 170 57.21 10.19 21.38
C ALA A 170 56.62 11.49 22.00
N ILE A 171 55.31 11.70 21.89
CA ILE A 171 54.58 12.92 22.22
C ILE A 171 53.33 12.65 23.09
N GLY A 172 53.30 11.51 23.77
CA GLY A 172 52.22 11.11 24.67
C GLY A 172 51.44 9.88 24.17
N PRO A 173 50.38 9.50 24.90
CA PRO A 173 49.48 8.41 24.54
C PRO A 173 48.91 8.54 23.11
N THR A 174 48.81 7.43 22.40
CA THR A 174 48.30 7.37 21.01
C THR A 174 46.84 7.79 20.91
N TRP A 175 46.03 7.43 21.93
CA TRP A 175 44.60 7.76 21.98
C TRP A 175 44.32 9.26 21.91
N ILE A 176 45.20 10.11 22.45
CA ILE A 176 45.04 11.57 22.45
C ILE A 176 44.91 12.06 21.01
N TRP A 177 45.82 11.61 20.14
CA TRP A 177 45.90 12.05 18.77
C TRP A 177 44.77 11.44 17.93
N GLU A 178 44.45 10.17 18.16
CA GLU A 178 43.35 9.48 17.50
C GLU A 178 42.01 10.18 17.82
N TYR A 179 41.65 10.32 19.10
CA TYR A 179 40.37 10.91 19.47
C TYR A 179 40.30 12.40 19.13
N ALA A 180 41.39 13.15 19.24
CA ALA A 180 41.41 14.55 18.78
C ALA A 180 41.07 14.67 17.29
N ARG A 181 41.64 13.79 16.44
CA ARG A 181 41.32 13.76 14.99
C ARG A 181 39.89 13.33 14.74
N ARG A 182 39.41 12.26 15.40
CA ARG A 182 38.06 11.75 15.19
C ARG A 182 36.99 12.76 15.64
N HIS A 183 37.17 13.41 16.79
CA HIS A 183 36.29 14.52 17.20
C HIS A 183 36.33 15.68 16.20
N LEU A 184 37.51 16.03 15.68
CA LEU A 184 37.67 17.08 14.68
C LEU A 184 36.92 16.76 13.37
N LEU A 185 37.01 15.52 12.88
CA LEU A 185 36.33 15.07 11.66
C LEU A 185 34.80 15.09 11.79
N ARG A 186 34.28 14.86 13.00
CA ARG A 186 32.84 14.91 13.30
C ARG A 186 32.28 16.32 13.49
N GLY A 187 33.17 17.29 13.73
CA GLY A 187 32.79 18.67 14.06
C GLY A 187 32.61 18.94 15.55
N ASN A 188 33.11 18.05 16.43
CA ASN A 188 33.09 18.22 17.88
C ASN A 188 34.31 19.06 18.30
N PHE A 189 34.29 20.33 17.92
CA PHE A 189 35.46 21.21 18.04
C PHE A 189 35.86 21.44 19.50
N SER A 190 34.89 21.60 20.41
CA SER A 190 35.11 21.75 21.85
C SER A 190 35.89 20.59 22.44
N GLU A 191 35.44 19.35 22.18
CA GLU A 191 36.04 18.13 22.71
C GLU A 191 37.44 17.92 22.13
N SER A 192 37.64 18.22 20.83
CA SER A 192 38.96 18.18 20.20
C SER A 192 39.92 19.19 20.85
N ILE A 193 39.47 20.41 21.15
CA ILE A 193 40.27 21.43 21.85
C ILE A 193 40.66 20.97 23.25
N ASP A 194 39.75 20.36 24.01
CA ASP A 194 40.01 19.89 25.37
C ASP A 194 41.06 18.75 25.38
N ILE A 195 40.95 17.81 24.44
CA ILE A 195 41.92 16.71 24.27
C ILE A 195 43.29 17.27 23.86
N LEU A 196 43.34 18.21 22.91
CA LEU A 196 44.59 18.83 22.47
C LEU A 196 45.23 19.71 23.55
N THR A 197 44.41 20.37 24.39
CA THR A 197 44.90 21.16 25.52
C THR A 197 45.58 20.25 26.55
N PHE A 198 45.05 19.05 26.77
CA PHE A 198 45.69 18.02 27.57
C PHE A 198 46.98 17.50 26.95
N ALA A 199 47.00 17.31 25.62
CA ALA A 199 48.20 16.90 24.88
C ALA A 199 49.39 17.84 25.12
N LEU A 200 49.14 19.15 25.37
CA LEU A 200 50.19 20.12 25.64
C LEU A 200 51.11 19.69 26.80
N ASP A 201 50.64 18.96 27.80
CA ASP A 201 51.49 18.55 28.94
C ASP A 201 52.63 17.61 28.52
N PHE A 202 52.49 16.90 27.40
CA PHE A 202 53.44 15.92 26.87
C PHE A 202 54.40 16.48 25.81
N LEU A 203 54.21 17.72 25.38
CA LEU A 203 54.91 18.32 24.25
C LEU A 203 56.09 19.22 24.65
N ASP A 204 57.09 19.31 23.77
CA ASP A 204 58.17 20.29 23.91
C ASP A 204 57.72 21.73 23.54
N ALA A 205 58.59 22.73 23.72
CA ALA A 205 58.23 24.13 23.50
C ALA A 205 57.84 24.48 22.05
N GLN A 206 58.45 23.81 21.06
CA GLN A 206 58.20 24.05 19.63
C GLN A 206 56.89 23.38 19.22
N GLN A 207 56.67 22.14 19.63
CA GLN A 207 55.44 21.38 19.44
C GLN A 207 54.25 22.03 20.15
N LYS A 208 54.43 22.54 21.38
CA LYS A 208 53.42 23.33 22.10
C LYS A 208 52.97 24.54 21.29
N THR A 209 53.91 25.25 20.66
CA THR A 209 53.59 26.41 19.84
C THR A 209 52.78 26.01 18.60
N ALA A 210 53.14 24.89 17.96
CA ALA A 210 52.39 24.35 16.83
C ALA A 210 50.97 23.93 17.24
N VAL A 211 50.81 23.13 18.29
CA VAL A 211 49.49 22.67 18.76
C VAL A 211 48.63 23.83 19.28
N THR A 212 49.21 24.84 19.93
CA THR A 212 48.46 26.04 20.33
C THR A 212 47.86 26.76 19.12
N LYS A 213 48.63 26.88 18.03
CA LYS A 213 48.11 27.45 16.77
C LYS A 213 47.03 26.56 16.13
N VAL A 214 47.09 25.24 16.28
CA VAL A 214 46.04 24.31 15.80
C VAL A 214 44.76 24.58 16.60
N ILE A 215 44.86 24.66 17.93
CA ILE A 215 43.74 24.99 18.82
C ILE A 215 43.12 26.34 18.45
N GLU A 216 43.93 27.37 18.17
CA GLU A 216 43.42 28.68 17.71
C GLU A 216 42.62 28.55 16.40
N LEU A 217 43.09 27.77 15.43
CA LEU A 217 42.38 27.56 14.16
C LEU A 217 41.05 26.82 14.35
N ILE A 218 41.03 25.82 15.23
CA ILE A 218 39.80 25.09 15.59
C ILE A 218 38.82 26.03 16.30
N THR A 219 39.30 26.85 17.24
CA THR A 219 38.48 27.82 17.98
C THR A 219 37.86 28.87 17.03
N GLU A 220 38.64 29.39 16.08
CA GLU A 220 38.11 30.30 15.05
C GLU A 220 37.00 29.64 14.21
N LEU A 221 37.15 28.36 13.87
CA LEU A 221 36.15 27.61 13.11
C LEU A 221 34.89 27.35 13.95
N ASP A 222 35.06 26.96 15.20
CA ASP A 222 33.95 26.75 16.14
C ASP A 222 33.13 28.02 16.34
N ASP A 223 33.79 29.18 16.44
CA ASP A 223 33.12 30.49 16.49
C ASP A 223 32.30 30.76 15.21
N ILE A 224 32.82 30.38 14.03
CA ILE A 224 32.11 30.54 12.76
C ILE A 224 30.88 29.63 12.70
N VAL A 225 31.03 28.38 13.16
CA VAL A 225 29.97 27.37 13.19
C VAL A 225 28.92 27.71 14.24
N SER A 226 29.30 28.09 15.45
CA SER A 226 28.38 28.48 16.53
C SER A 226 27.54 29.73 16.19
N ASN A 227 28.04 30.61 15.31
CA ASN A 227 27.33 31.81 14.83
C ASN A 227 26.59 31.60 13.48
N HIS A 228 26.34 30.35 13.06
CA HIS A 228 25.73 30.02 11.75
C HIS A 228 24.27 30.47 11.57
N LEU A 229 23.62 31.02 12.59
CA LEU A 229 22.28 31.63 12.48
C LEU A 229 22.28 32.88 11.57
N ASP A 230 23.46 33.43 11.26
CA ASP A 230 23.64 34.44 10.23
C ASP A 230 23.47 33.82 8.83
N ASN A 231 22.65 34.45 7.97
CA ASN A 231 22.44 34.17 6.53
C ASN A 231 23.50 33.25 5.89
N LYS A 232 23.08 32.11 5.29
CA LYS A 232 23.95 31.07 4.68
C LYS A 232 25.14 31.62 3.90
N THR A 233 24.98 32.72 3.17
CA THR A 233 26.05 33.38 2.42
C THR A 233 27.21 33.86 3.32
N VAL A 234 26.90 34.43 4.49
CA VAL A 234 27.86 34.97 5.46
C VAL A 234 28.69 33.85 6.09
N PHE A 235 28.08 32.71 6.38
CA PHE A 235 28.80 31.52 6.87
C PHE A 235 29.89 31.09 5.87
N TYR A 236 29.53 30.93 4.59
CA TYR A 236 30.48 30.51 3.56
C TYR A 236 31.60 31.52 3.32
N GLU A 237 31.31 32.82 3.38
CA GLU A 237 32.33 33.87 3.27
C GLU A 237 33.32 33.83 4.44
N LYS A 238 32.82 33.69 5.67
CA LYS A 238 33.67 33.58 6.87
C LYS A 238 34.52 32.32 6.83
N TRP A 239 33.92 31.17 6.47
CA TRP A 239 34.64 29.91 6.33
C TRP A 239 35.71 29.97 5.22
N ALA A 240 35.38 30.53 4.06
CA ALA A 240 36.34 30.63 2.94
C ALA A 240 37.53 31.51 3.33
N ALA A 241 37.26 32.62 4.04
CA ALA A 241 38.32 33.47 4.58
C ALA A 241 39.17 32.74 5.64
N TRP A 242 38.56 31.93 6.50
CA TRP A 242 39.28 31.10 7.47
C TRP A 242 40.17 30.05 6.78
N ARG A 243 39.66 29.37 5.74
CA ARG A 243 40.43 28.38 4.98
C ARG A 243 41.63 28.99 4.27
N GLU A 244 41.46 30.13 3.62
CA GLU A 244 42.57 30.82 2.96
C GLU A 244 43.63 31.30 3.97
N ARG A 245 43.23 31.73 5.18
CA ARG A 245 44.18 32.02 6.26
C ARG A 245 44.91 30.79 6.74
N SER A 246 44.21 29.66 6.87
CA SER A 246 44.80 28.38 7.27
C SER A 246 45.86 27.94 6.25
N LYS A 247 45.55 27.99 4.95
CA LYS A 247 46.51 27.73 3.86
C LYS A 247 47.68 28.72 3.81
N ALA A 248 47.46 30.00 4.11
CA ALA A 248 48.54 30.97 4.13
C ALA A 248 49.58 30.70 5.23
N ARG A 249 49.18 29.98 6.29
CA ARG A 249 50.06 29.56 7.41
C ARG A 249 50.80 28.24 7.14
N ASP A 250 50.60 27.63 5.98
CA ASP A 250 51.21 26.35 5.58
C ASP A 250 52.74 26.38 5.61
N SER A 251 53.33 27.44 5.06
CA SER A 251 54.78 27.65 5.11
C SER A 251 55.32 27.91 6.52
N GLU A 252 54.50 28.43 7.45
CA GLU A 252 54.89 28.61 8.85
C GLU A 252 54.87 27.30 9.63
N TYR A 253 53.93 26.40 9.31
CA TYR A 253 53.85 25.07 9.91
C TYR A 253 54.90 24.12 9.36
N GLU A 254 55.15 24.15 8.05
CA GLU A 254 56.28 23.43 7.45
C GLU A 254 57.59 23.84 8.12
N PHE A 255 57.81 25.15 8.35
CA PHE A 255 59.02 25.64 9.03
C PHE A 255 59.06 25.37 10.54
N ALA A 256 57.90 25.31 11.21
CA ALA A 256 57.81 25.00 12.63
C ALA A 256 57.92 23.49 12.93
N LEU A 257 57.70 22.62 11.94
CA LEU A 257 57.78 21.17 12.06
C LEU A 257 59.01 20.58 11.36
N ASP A 258 59.68 21.31 10.46
CA ASP A 258 61.05 21.02 10.04
C ASP A 258 62.04 21.59 11.07
N GLU A 259 62.71 20.72 11.83
CA GLU A 259 63.96 21.13 12.44
C GLU A 259 65.03 21.33 11.35
N LEU A 260 65.86 22.36 11.54
CA LEU A 260 67.08 22.65 10.77
C LEU A 260 68.11 21.50 10.72
N ASP A 261 67.83 20.37 11.36
CA ASP A 261 68.66 19.16 11.36
C ASP A 261 67.84 17.96 10.83
N HIS A 262 68.21 17.44 9.66
CA HIS A 262 67.53 16.37 8.91
C HIS A 262 67.54 14.99 9.59
N ARG A 263 67.50 14.92 10.92
CA ARG A 263 67.67 13.71 11.73
C ARG A 263 66.50 13.41 12.66
N VAL A 264 65.58 14.36 12.88
CA VAL A 264 64.35 14.13 13.64
C VAL A 264 63.18 14.06 12.66
N PRO A 265 62.39 12.97 12.64
CA PRO A 265 61.26 12.85 11.74
C PRO A 265 60.20 13.92 12.07
N LYS A 266 59.55 14.46 11.03
CA LYS A 266 58.37 15.31 11.17
C LYS A 266 57.40 14.62 12.12
N ASN A 267 56.87 15.36 13.09
CA ASN A 267 55.87 14.79 13.97
C ASN A 267 54.58 14.57 13.16
N GLU A 268 54.37 13.33 12.74
CA GLU A 268 53.30 12.94 11.82
C GLU A 268 51.92 13.26 12.40
N GLU A 269 51.73 13.13 13.72
CA GLU A 269 50.44 13.38 14.38
C GLU A 269 50.00 14.86 14.30
N ILE A 270 50.93 15.78 14.60
CA ILE A 270 50.66 17.23 14.54
C ILE A 270 50.46 17.67 13.10
N TRP A 271 51.25 17.11 12.17
CA TRP A 271 51.11 17.38 10.75
C TRP A 271 49.75 16.91 10.22
N THR A 272 49.32 15.69 10.56
CA THR A 272 48.02 15.13 10.18
C THR A 272 46.87 16.00 10.65
N LEU A 273 46.88 16.45 11.93
CA LEU A 273 45.86 17.38 12.45
C LEU A 273 45.79 18.67 11.65
N TYR A 274 46.94 19.26 11.36
CA TYR A 274 47.01 20.50 10.59
C TYR A 274 46.54 20.29 9.13
N SER A 275 46.94 19.19 8.49
CA SER A 275 46.51 18.84 7.14
C SER A 275 45.00 18.61 7.03
N ILE A 276 44.36 18.02 8.07
CA ILE A 276 42.90 17.92 8.16
C ILE A 276 42.28 19.32 8.14
N LEU A 277 42.77 20.27 8.94
CA LEU A 277 42.24 21.64 9.00
C LEU A 277 42.36 22.40 7.67
N VAL A 278 43.44 22.17 6.93
CA VAL A 278 43.66 22.77 5.60
C VAL A 278 42.73 22.16 4.53
N GLY A 279 42.17 20.99 4.82
CA GLY A 279 41.26 20.24 3.96
C GLY A 279 42.00 19.38 2.94
N ASP A 280 43.09 18.72 3.35
CA ASP A 280 43.76 17.70 2.53
C ASP A 280 42.90 16.43 2.46
N GLU A 281 42.28 16.19 1.31
CA GLU A 281 41.37 15.07 1.09
C GLU A 281 42.08 13.70 1.20
N GLU A 282 43.37 13.61 0.86
CA GLU A 282 44.12 12.34 0.92
C GLU A 282 44.36 11.93 2.38
N ILE A 283 44.69 12.90 3.22
CA ILE A 283 44.91 12.67 4.65
C ILE A 283 43.58 12.41 5.36
N ILE A 284 42.55 13.23 5.11
CA ILE A 284 41.22 13.01 5.71
C ILE A 284 40.70 11.60 5.40
N SER A 285 40.89 11.11 4.17
CA SER A 285 40.43 9.78 3.76
C SER A 285 41.12 8.60 4.47
N ARG A 286 42.20 8.84 5.23
CA ARG A 286 42.95 7.81 5.95
C ARG A 286 42.67 7.77 7.45
N GLU A 287 42.04 8.81 8.01
CA GLU A 287 42.06 9.11 9.46
C GLU A 287 40.73 8.86 10.19
N GLY A 288 39.80 8.09 9.60
CA GLY A 288 38.52 7.78 10.26
C GLY A 288 37.66 6.74 9.56
N THR A 289 36.49 6.51 10.16
CA THR A 289 35.39 5.71 9.59
C THR A 289 34.78 6.40 8.36
N TYR A 290 33.99 5.66 7.57
CA TYR A 290 33.31 6.20 6.39
C TYR A 290 32.56 7.51 6.67
N TYR A 291 31.75 7.55 7.74
CA TYR A 291 30.98 8.75 8.11
C TYR A 291 31.88 9.93 8.52
N GLU A 292 32.94 9.65 9.29
CA GLU A 292 33.92 10.65 9.71
C GLU A 292 34.67 11.24 8.51
N VAL A 293 35.03 10.42 7.52
CA VAL A 293 35.68 10.89 6.28
C VAL A 293 34.74 11.78 5.47
N VAL A 294 33.48 11.35 5.28
CA VAL A 294 32.49 12.16 4.54
C VAL A 294 32.25 13.50 5.23
N LEU A 295 32.07 13.51 6.55
CA LEU A 295 31.90 14.73 7.33
C LEU A 295 33.16 15.59 7.31
N GLY A 296 34.34 15.03 7.48
CA GLY A 296 35.61 15.76 7.46
C GLY A 296 35.87 16.44 6.11
N ILE A 297 35.67 15.74 4.99
CA ILE A 297 35.79 16.35 3.66
C ILE A 297 34.73 17.45 3.49
N ALA A 298 33.51 17.24 3.98
CA ALA A 298 32.48 18.26 3.94
C ALA A 298 32.86 19.49 4.79
N TRP A 299 33.37 19.33 6.00
CA TRP A 299 33.76 20.43 6.89
C TRP A 299 34.95 21.24 6.38
N PHE A 300 36.01 20.56 5.93
CA PHE A 300 37.32 21.20 5.69
C PHE A 300 37.67 21.40 4.21
N ALA A 301 37.17 20.55 3.32
CA ALA A 301 37.48 20.64 1.89
C ALA A 301 36.34 21.25 1.06
N LYS A 302 35.08 20.85 1.34
CA LYS A 302 33.88 21.12 0.51
C LYS A 302 32.62 21.45 1.35
N PRO A 303 32.59 22.59 2.06
CA PRO A 303 31.50 22.96 2.98
C PRO A 303 30.23 23.41 2.28
N GLN A 304 30.26 23.63 0.96
CA GLN A 304 29.07 23.93 0.15
C GLN A 304 28.21 22.68 -0.02
N SER A 305 27.83 22.05 1.08
CA SER A 305 27.17 20.77 1.11
C SER A 305 25.67 21.01 1.01
N SER A 306 25.19 21.38 -0.18
CA SER A 306 23.80 21.06 -0.51
C SER A 306 23.62 19.54 -0.35
N LEU A 307 22.41 19.06 -0.08
CA LEU A 307 22.15 17.62 0.08
C LEU A 307 22.66 16.81 -1.14
N SER A 308 22.54 17.34 -2.36
CA SER A 308 23.07 16.69 -3.57
C SER A 308 24.60 16.62 -3.59
N THR A 309 25.28 17.67 -3.13
CA THR A 309 26.74 17.68 -2.99
C THR A 309 27.19 16.67 -1.95
N LEU A 310 26.52 16.60 -0.80
CA LEU A 310 26.81 15.61 0.26
C LEU A 310 26.63 14.17 -0.25
N LYS A 311 25.53 13.88 -0.97
CA LYS A 311 25.31 12.59 -1.63
C LYS A 311 26.43 12.23 -2.60
N SER A 312 26.82 13.18 -3.46
CA SER A 312 27.90 12.95 -4.44
C SER A 312 29.26 12.70 -3.78
N LEU A 313 29.52 13.37 -2.65
CA LEU A 313 30.71 13.17 -1.85
C LEU A 313 30.70 11.78 -1.19
N ALA A 314 29.59 11.41 -0.56
CA ALA A 314 29.39 10.11 0.07
C ALA A 314 29.59 8.95 -0.93
N GLN A 315 29.16 9.11 -2.19
CA GLN A 315 29.39 8.13 -3.25
C GLN A 315 30.85 8.03 -3.72
N HIS A 316 31.64 9.10 -3.55
CA HIS A 316 33.03 9.14 -3.99
C HIS A 316 33.99 8.57 -2.94
N VAL A 317 33.67 8.74 -1.65
CA VAL A 317 34.42 8.14 -0.56
C VAL A 317 34.22 6.63 -0.61
N GLN A 318 35.33 5.88 -0.66
CA GLN A 318 35.27 4.43 -0.66
C GLN A 318 34.77 3.94 0.71
N ASN A 319 33.60 3.30 0.73
CA ASN A 319 33.12 2.64 1.94
C ASN A 319 33.99 1.42 2.22
N THR A 320 34.72 1.44 3.34
CA THR A 320 35.65 0.37 3.74
C THR A 320 35.06 -0.57 4.78
N SER A 321 33.90 -0.24 5.36
CA SER A 321 33.11 -1.09 6.27
C SER A 321 32.03 -1.87 5.52
N ASP A 322 31.55 -2.96 6.10
CA ASP A 322 30.35 -3.67 5.65
C ASP A 322 29.23 -2.66 5.36
N ASP A 323 28.74 -2.63 4.13
CA ASP A 323 27.79 -1.62 3.63
C ASP A 323 26.48 -1.65 4.44
N ASP A 324 26.32 -0.74 5.42
CA ASP A 324 25.08 -0.63 6.19
C ASP A 324 24.04 0.25 5.48
N ALA A 325 22.74 0.03 5.76
CA ALA A 325 21.67 0.77 5.08
C ALA A 325 21.76 2.31 5.26
N CYS A 326 22.32 2.79 6.38
CA CYS A 326 22.55 4.22 6.63
C CYS A 326 23.57 4.82 5.66
N SER A 327 24.59 4.06 5.25
CA SER A 327 25.59 4.52 4.28
C SER A 327 24.95 4.75 2.91
N PHE A 328 24.09 3.82 2.46
CA PHE A 328 23.34 3.97 1.20
C PHE A 328 22.34 5.12 1.24
N LEU A 329 21.68 5.36 2.38
CA LEU A 329 20.82 6.53 2.58
C LEU A 329 21.61 7.82 2.49
N LEU A 330 22.82 7.91 3.05
CA LEU A 330 23.69 9.08 2.91
C LEU A 330 24.11 9.32 1.46
N MET A 331 24.38 8.24 0.71
CA MET A 331 24.66 8.28 -0.73
C MET A 331 23.45 8.65 -1.60
N GLY A 332 22.23 8.62 -1.03
CA GLY A 332 20.98 8.76 -1.79
C GLY A 332 20.68 7.58 -2.71
N ARG A 333 21.26 6.41 -2.41
CA ARG A 333 21.04 5.14 -3.11
C ARG A 333 19.93 4.35 -2.41
N PHE A 334 18.69 4.79 -2.61
CA PHE A 334 17.55 4.25 -1.88
C PHE A 334 17.29 2.76 -2.16
N ASP A 335 17.43 2.33 -3.41
CA ASP A 335 17.22 0.92 -3.78
C ASP A 335 18.18 0.00 -3.02
N ASP A 336 19.48 0.34 -2.98
CA ASP A 336 20.48 -0.42 -2.23
C ASP A 336 20.24 -0.37 -0.72
N ALA A 337 19.78 0.77 -0.19
CA ALA A 337 19.43 0.89 1.22
C ALA A 337 18.27 -0.05 1.60
N PHE A 338 17.23 -0.14 0.76
CA PHE A 338 16.09 -1.02 0.99
C PHE A 338 16.45 -2.49 0.76
N ASP A 339 17.35 -2.81 -0.18
CA ASP A 339 17.83 -4.18 -0.36
C ASP A 339 18.60 -4.68 0.88
N GLU A 340 19.45 -3.84 1.48
CA GLU A 340 20.22 -4.19 2.69
C GLU A 340 19.33 -4.38 3.93
N LEU A 341 18.21 -3.66 4.01
CA LEU A 341 17.21 -3.84 5.07
C LEU A 341 16.46 -5.17 4.98
N GLY A 342 16.62 -5.89 3.88
CA GLY A 342 15.97 -7.16 3.63
C GLY A 342 14.45 -7.01 3.54
N GLY A 343 13.72 -7.98 4.09
CA GLY A 343 12.25 -8.02 4.01
C GLY A 343 11.51 -7.10 4.99
N ASP A 344 12.07 -5.98 5.42
CA ASP A 344 11.43 -5.10 6.41
C ASP A 344 10.32 -4.23 5.80
N LEU A 345 9.16 -4.87 5.64
CA LEU A 345 7.99 -4.30 4.96
C LEU A 345 7.49 -3.00 5.60
N TRP A 346 7.62 -2.84 6.92
CA TRP A 346 7.18 -1.63 7.61
C TRP A 346 8.03 -0.43 7.19
N LEU A 347 9.35 -0.58 7.24
CA LEU A 347 10.26 0.51 6.89
C LEU A 347 10.16 0.85 5.41
N HIS A 348 10.12 -0.15 4.54
CA HIS A 348 9.98 0.04 3.08
C HIS A 348 8.71 0.83 2.75
N THR A 349 7.60 0.47 3.40
CA THR A 349 6.31 1.13 3.22
C THR A 349 6.35 2.58 3.69
N HIS A 350 6.76 2.83 4.94
CA HIS A 350 6.61 4.15 5.55
C HIS A 350 7.72 5.12 5.11
N LEU A 351 8.98 4.67 5.10
CA LEU A 351 10.10 5.51 4.67
C LEU A 351 10.10 5.71 3.16
N GLY A 352 9.82 4.66 2.38
CA GLY A 352 9.67 4.76 0.93
C GLY A 352 8.55 5.75 0.54
N TYR A 353 7.39 5.64 1.18
CA TYR A 353 6.30 6.59 0.96
C TYR A 353 6.68 8.02 1.38
N ALA A 354 7.36 8.20 2.52
CA ALA A 354 7.85 9.51 2.97
C ALA A 354 8.79 10.17 1.95
N LEU A 355 9.72 9.40 1.37
CA LEU A 355 10.65 9.88 0.35
C LEU A 355 9.95 10.22 -0.98
N MET A 356 8.89 9.48 -1.32
CA MET A 356 8.09 9.78 -2.51
C MET A 356 7.26 11.07 -2.34
N ILE A 357 6.58 11.26 -1.22
CA ILE A 357 5.75 12.47 -1.00
C ILE A 357 6.58 13.74 -0.85
N THR A 358 7.82 13.62 -0.36
CA THR A 358 8.78 14.74 -0.25
C THR A 358 9.56 14.99 -1.55
N GLY A 359 9.35 14.17 -2.59
CA GLY A 359 9.95 14.34 -3.91
C GLY A 359 11.41 13.92 -4.02
N HIS A 360 11.93 13.14 -3.05
CA HIS A 360 13.31 12.60 -3.11
C HIS A 360 13.40 11.28 -3.88
N MET A 361 12.29 10.55 -4.03
CA MET A 361 12.17 9.41 -4.94
C MET A 361 11.21 9.74 -6.09
N GLU A 362 11.65 9.52 -7.33
CA GLU A 362 10.81 9.71 -8.51
C GLU A 362 9.79 8.58 -8.61
N THR A 363 8.51 8.93 -8.68
CA THR A 363 7.47 7.96 -9.08
C THR A 363 7.42 7.88 -10.59
N SER A 364 7.54 6.67 -11.14
CA SER A 364 7.58 6.43 -12.58
C SER A 364 6.33 6.91 -13.36
N SER A 365 5.28 7.34 -12.65
CA SER A 365 4.06 7.97 -13.19
C SER A 365 4.25 9.38 -13.81
N SER A 366 5.39 10.05 -13.61
CA SER A 366 5.65 11.36 -14.25
C SER A 366 5.97 11.27 -15.75
N SER A 367 6.27 10.07 -16.27
CA SER A 367 6.64 9.84 -17.68
C SER A 367 5.57 9.11 -18.51
N SER A 368 4.47 8.64 -17.90
CA SER A 368 3.37 7.93 -18.58
C SER A 368 2.06 8.72 -18.61
N SER A 369 2.13 10.03 -18.87
CA SER A 369 0.94 10.76 -19.26
C SER A 369 0.36 10.17 -20.56
N LYS A 370 -0.84 9.58 -20.46
CA LYS A 370 -1.72 9.02 -21.51
C LYS A 370 -1.41 7.59 -21.96
N VAL A 371 -1.64 6.61 -21.10
CA VAL A 371 -2.20 5.34 -21.58
C VAL A 371 -3.71 5.47 -21.60
N THR A 372 -4.25 5.44 -22.81
CA THR A 372 -5.66 5.42 -23.14
C THR A 372 -6.42 4.38 -22.32
N THR A 373 -7.44 4.86 -21.62
CA THR A 373 -8.53 4.09 -21.03
C THR A 373 -9.24 3.25 -22.09
N THR A 374 -8.75 2.04 -22.37
CA THR A 374 -9.52 0.90 -22.84
C THR A 374 -8.59 -0.30 -23.03
N SER A 375 -8.90 -1.41 -22.34
CA SER A 375 -8.55 -2.80 -22.69
C SER A 375 -7.41 -3.55 -21.97
N ALA A 376 -7.28 -3.42 -20.64
CA ALA A 376 -6.82 -4.53 -19.80
C ALA A 376 -7.27 -4.31 -18.34
N ILE A 377 -8.51 -4.72 -18.01
CA ILE A 377 -9.15 -4.40 -16.72
C ILE A 377 -8.55 -5.18 -15.53
N ASP A 378 -7.72 -6.21 -15.79
CA ASP A 378 -7.14 -7.09 -14.77
C ASP A 378 -5.65 -7.37 -15.00
N LYS A 379 -4.92 -6.47 -15.67
CA LYS A 379 -3.45 -6.60 -15.80
C LYS A 379 -2.77 -5.62 -14.86
N GLU A 380 -1.89 -6.14 -14.03
CA GLU A 380 -1.03 -5.33 -13.17
C GLU A 380 -0.07 -4.51 -14.03
N ASP A 381 -0.02 -3.20 -13.77
CA ASP A 381 1.00 -2.33 -14.32
C ASP A 381 2.31 -2.54 -13.55
N VAL A 382 3.45 -2.42 -14.25
CA VAL A 382 4.77 -2.41 -13.61
C VAL A 382 4.93 -1.06 -12.90
N ILE A 383 5.26 -1.11 -11.62
CA ILE A 383 5.35 0.05 -10.73
C ILE A 383 6.62 0.01 -9.89
N ASP A 384 6.90 1.09 -9.18
CA ASP A 384 8.08 1.20 -8.32
C ASP A 384 8.08 0.13 -7.19
N PRO A 385 9.25 -0.43 -6.82
CA PRO A 385 9.39 -1.49 -5.81
C PRO A 385 8.73 -1.17 -4.45
N ILE A 386 8.69 0.11 -4.08
CA ILE A 386 8.04 0.57 -2.84
C ILE A 386 6.56 0.21 -2.83
N TYR A 387 5.84 0.35 -3.95
CA TYR A 387 4.42 0.00 -3.99
C TYR A 387 4.19 -1.51 -3.81
N TYR A 388 5.10 -2.37 -4.29
CA TYR A 388 5.04 -3.80 -3.98
C TYR A 388 5.30 -4.07 -2.50
N SER A 389 6.18 -3.30 -1.86
CA SER A 389 6.38 -3.37 -0.41
C SER A 389 5.13 -2.93 0.36
N ILE A 390 4.44 -1.88 -0.10
CA ILE A 390 3.14 -1.45 0.46
C ILE A 390 2.10 -2.56 0.30
N GLN A 391 2.06 -3.22 -0.86
CA GLN A 391 1.15 -4.35 -1.09
C GLN A 391 1.41 -5.50 -0.13
N ALA A 392 2.68 -5.93 -0.02
CA ALA A 392 3.07 -7.00 0.88
C ALA A 392 2.82 -6.64 2.35
N TYR A 393 3.07 -5.39 2.75
CA TYR A 393 2.77 -4.89 4.09
C TYR A 393 1.26 -4.89 4.37
N ALA A 394 0.45 -4.43 3.43
CA ALA A 394 -1.01 -4.43 3.55
C ALA A 394 -1.56 -5.86 3.70
N GLN A 395 -1.01 -6.83 2.97
CA GLN A 395 -1.36 -8.25 3.13
C GLN A 395 -0.96 -8.77 4.51
N LEU A 396 0.25 -8.48 4.97
CA LEU A 396 0.77 -8.86 6.28
C LEU A 396 -0.15 -8.38 7.42
N ILE A 397 -0.49 -7.09 7.45
CA ILE A 397 -1.31 -6.53 8.54
C ILE A 397 -2.76 -7.01 8.49
N ALA A 398 -3.28 -7.32 7.30
CA ALA A 398 -4.62 -7.87 7.15
C ALA A 398 -4.68 -9.33 7.66
N ASP A 399 -3.69 -10.15 7.31
CA ASP A 399 -3.67 -11.58 7.63
C ASP A 399 -3.27 -11.86 9.08
N GLU A 400 -2.26 -11.17 9.60
CA GLU A 400 -1.69 -11.46 10.93
C GLU A 400 -2.36 -10.66 12.07
N TYR A 401 -2.91 -9.47 11.78
CA TYR A 401 -3.39 -8.52 12.80
C TYR A 401 -4.85 -8.08 12.61
N ASP A 402 -5.59 -8.67 11.67
CA ASP A 402 -6.99 -8.34 11.34
C ASP A 402 -7.23 -6.86 10.94
N MET A 403 -6.17 -6.16 10.47
CA MET A 403 -6.19 -4.73 10.11
C MET A 403 -6.63 -4.48 8.66
N LEU A 404 -7.72 -5.11 8.23
CA LEU A 404 -8.17 -5.07 6.83
C LEU A 404 -8.59 -3.65 6.38
N GLU A 405 -9.18 -2.86 7.28
CA GLU A 405 -9.60 -1.49 6.96
C GLU A 405 -8.39 -0.61 6.66
N GLU A 406 -7.37 -0.70 7.49
CA GLU A 406 -6.09 -0.01 7.32
C GLU A 406 -5.36 -0.49 6.06
N ALA A 407 -5.34 -1.79 5.80
CA ALA A 407 -4.70 -2.38 4.62
C ALA A 407 -5.28 -1.82 3.30
N ILE A 408 -6.61 -1.66 3.22
CA ILE A 408 -7.26 -1.02 2.05
C ILE A 408 -6.81 0.44 1.90
N ILE A 409 -6.59 1.13 3.02
CA ILE A 409 -6.17 2.54 3.02
C ILE A 409 -4.70 2.67 2.59
N TYR A 410 -3.83 1.74 2.98
CA TYR A 410 -2.48 1.64 2.41
C TYR A 410 -2.55 1.39 0.90
N LEU A 411 -3.26 0.36 0.45
CA LEU A 411 -3.32 0.02 -0.98
C LEU A 411 -3.93 1.12 -1.84
N SER A 412 -4.87 1.90 -1.30
CA SER A 412 -5.52 2.97 -2.07
C SER A 412 -4.62 4.18 -2.35
N CYS A 413 -3.42 4.28 -1.75
CA CYS A 413 -2.41 5.27 -2.14
C CYS A 413 -1.71 4.91 -3.48
N CYS A 414 -1.83 3.67 -3.94
CA CYS A 414 -1.18 3.21 -5.18
C CYS A 414 -1.92 3.76 -6.41
N GLN A 415 -1.21 4.38 -7.36
CA GLN A 415 -1.86 5.07 -8.49
C GLN A 415 -2.47 4.10 -9.52
N SER A 416 -1.73 3.05 -9.90
CA SER A 416 -2.11 2.20 -11.05
C SER A 416 -2.81 0.89 -10.66
N ASN A 417 -2.41 0.24 -9.56
CA ASN A 417 -2.87 -1.11 -9.22
C ASN A 417 -3.82 -1.21 -8.01
N LYS A 418 -4.20 -0.09 -7.39
CA LYS A 418 -4.98 -0.09 -6.12
C LYS A 418 -6.23 -0.96 -6.16
N GLU A 419 -7.04 -0.86 -7.21
CA GLU A 419 -8.30 -1.62 -7.27
C GLU A 419 -8.08 -3.12 -7.51
N ILE A 420 -6.99 -3.50 -8.19
CA ILE A 420 -6.64 -4.92 -8.45
C ILE A 420 -6.18 -5.55 -7.15
N TRP A 421 -5.24 -4.91 -6.45
CA TRP A 421 -4.67 -5.43 -5.21
C TRP A 421 -5.68 -5.48 -4.07
N ILE A 422 -6.57 -4.49 -3.97
CA ILE A 422 -7.63 -4.54 -2.97
C ILE A 422 -8.61 -5.69 -3.25
N LYS A 423 -8.92 -5.99 -4.53
CA LYS A 423 -9.73 -7.17 -4.86
C LYS A 423 -9.03 -8.48 -4.49
N GLN A 424 -7.72 -8.58 -4.74
CA GLN A 424 -6.93 -9.75 -4.35
C GLN A 424 -6.94 -9.94 -2.82
N LEU A 425 -6.75 -8.84 -2.06
CA LEU A 425 -6.79 -8.83 -0.60
C LEU A 425 -8.15 -9.29 -0.06
N LEU A 426 -9.25 -8.88 -0.68
CA LEU A 426 -10.62 -9.26 -0.28
C LEU A 426 -10.96 -10.72 -0.58
N GLY A 427 -10.23 -11.35 -1.50
CA GLY A 427 -10.35 -12.76 -1.88
C GLY A 427 -11.67 -13.15 -2.57
N ASP A 428 -11.76 -14.43 -2.97
CA ASP A 428 -12.99 -15.08 -3.45
C ASP A 428 -13.24 -16.37 -2.64
N PRO A 429 -14.30 -16.47 -1.81
CA PRO A 429 -15.44 -15.56 -1.69
C PRO A 429 -15.12 -14.29 -0.88
N ILE A 430 -15.67 -13.18 -1.37
CA ILE A 430 -15.55 -11.84 -0.76
C ILE A 430 -15.95 -11.88 0.72
N LEU A 431 -15.02 -11.47 1.58
CA LEU A 431 -15.22 -11.21 3.01
C LEU A 431 -15.86 -12.42 3.72
N PRO A 432 -15.06 -13.42 4.13
CA PRO A 432 -15.54 -14.59 4.87
C PRO A 432 -16.17 -14.22 6.23
N SER A 433 -16.00 -12.98 6.69
CA SER A 433 -16.58 -12.50 7.94
C SER A 433 -18.12 -12.50 7.87
N LYS A 434 -18.73 -13.09 8.91
CA LYS A 434 -20.19 -13.06 9.11
C LYS A 434 -20.68 -11.67 9.53
N ASP A 435 -19.76 -10.77 9.87
CA ASP A 435 -20.03 -9.44 10.38
C ASP A 435 -20.44 -8.49 9.25
N VAL A 436 -21.67 -7.98 9.34
CA VAL A 436 -22.26 -7.06 8.36
C VAL A 436 -21.72 -5.64 8.59
N ASP A 437 -21.41 -5.28 9.83
CA ASP A 437 -20.96 -3.93 10.19
C ASP A 437 -19.58 -3.66 9.59
N ARG A 438 -18.70 -4.66 9.63
CA ARG A 438 -17.38 -4.60 8.99
C ARG A 438 -17.47 -4.44 7.47
N VAL A 439 -18.44 -5.09 6.80
CA VAL A 439 -18.61 -4.91 5.35
C VAL A 439 -19.07 -3.49 5.02
N HIS A 440 -19.94 -2.89 5.85
CA HIS A 440 -20.35 -1.50 5.68
C HIS A 440 -19.18 -0.53 5.86
N ALA A 441 -18.32 -0.75 6.86
CA ALA A 441 -17.11 0.04 7.04
C ALA A 441 -16.18 -0.01 5.81
N LEU A 442 -15.97 -1.19 5.22
CA LEU A 442 -15.14 -1.34 4.02
C LEU A 442 -15.77 -0.69 2.77
N LEU A 443 -17.11 -0.71 2.66
CA LEU A 443 -17.83 0.01 1.62
C LEU A 443 -17.67 1.53 1.77
N ASP A 444 -17.83 2.06 2.99
CA ASP A 444 -17.66 3.49 3.29
C ASP A 444 -16.23 3.95 2.97
N ILE A 445 -15.22 3.15 3.32
CA ILE A 445 -13.81 3.38 2.96
C ILE A 445 -13.66 3.39 1.44
N SER A 446 -14.23 2.40 0.75
CA SER A 446 -14.09 2.29 -0.71
C SER A 446 -14.74 3.44 -1.47
N GLU A 447 -15.89 3.91 -1.00
CA GLU A 447 -16.54 5.11 -1.55
C GLU A 447 -15.71 6.37 -1.27
N ARG A 448 -15.19 6.54 -0.04
CA ARG A 448 -14.35 7.69 0.33
C ARG A 448 -13.12 7.83 -0.57
N TYR A 449 -12.48 6.72 -0.92
CA TYR A 449 -11.27 6.71 -1.76
C TYR A 449 -11.54 6.51 -3.25
N GLY A 450 -12.81 6.55 -3.69
CA GLY A 450 -13.20 6.47 -5.09
C GLY A 450 -12.93 5.12 -5.76
N LEU A 451 -12.93 4.02 -5.00
CA LEU A 451 -12.63 2.66 -5.44
C LEU A 451 -13.85 1.99 -6.09
N ASN A 452 -14.33 2.56 -7.18
CA ASN A 452 -15.58 2.15 -7.84
C ASN A 452 -15.64 0.66 -8.19
N GLN A 453 -14.53 0.07 -8.67
CA GLN A 453 -14.54 -1.36 -9.02
C GLN A 453 -14.52 -2.26 -7.79
N VAL A 454 -13.90 -1.82 -6.70
CA VAL A 454 -13.91 -2.56 -5.43
C VAL A 454 -15.30 -2.51 -4.81
N THR A 455 -15.96 -1.35 -4.80
CA THR A 455 -17.35 -1.19 -4.33
C THR A 455 -18.31 -2.11 -5.10
N LYS A 456 -18.19 -2.15 -6.43
CA LYS A 456 -18.98 -3.09 -7.26
C LYS A 456 -18.67 -4.55 -6.93
N TYR A 457 -17.39 -4.87 -6.75
CA TYR A 457 -16.96 -6.21 -6.37
C TYR A 457 -17.58 -6.63 -5.04
N MET A 458 -17.51 -5.78 -4.00
CA MET A 458 -18.11 -6.04 -2.70
C MET A 458 -19.63 -6.23 -2.75
N HIS A 459 -20.36 -5.36 -3.46
CA HIS A 459 -21.81 -5.52 -3.65
C HIS A 459 -22.16 -6.82 -4.37
N LYS A 460 -21.34 -7.28 -5.32
CA LYS A 460 -21.53 -8.59 -5.97
C LYS A 460 -21.37 -9.74 -4.96
N GLY A 461 -20.39 -9.65 -4.07
CA GLY A 461 -20.19 -10.62 -2.98
C GLY A 461 -21.37 -10.67 -2.01
N LEU A 462 -21.85 -9.50 -1.57
CA LEU A 462 -23.05 -9.38 -0.73
C LEU A 462 -24.29 -9.96 -1.42
N GLY A 463 -24.49 -9.67 -2.70
CA GLY A 463 -25.56 -10.25 -3.50
C GLY A 463 -25.53 -11.77 -3.48
N HIS A 464 -24.35 -12.36 -3.69
CA HIS A 464 -24.18 -13.83 -3.66
C HIS A 464 -24.43 -14.44 -2.28
N ARG A 465 -24.01 -13.75 -1.21
CA ARG A 465 -24.28 -14.17 0.18
C ARG A 465 -25.78 -14.16 0.49
N PHE A 466 -26.49 -13.09 0.14
CA PHE A 466 -27.94 -13.01 0.35
C PHE A 466 -28.71 -14.04 -0.47
N GLU A 467 -28.25 -14.31 -1.69
CA GLU A 467 -28.85 -15.35 -2.52
C GLU A 467 -28.69 -16.74 -1.90
N LYS A 468 -27.50 -17.09 -1.40
CA LYS A 468 -27.26 -18.35 -0.65
C LYS A 468 -28.11 -18.46 0.61
N GLN A 469 -28.47 -17.34 1.23
CA GLN A 469 -29.39 -17.29 2.38
C GLN A 469 -30.88 -17.28 1.98
N HIS A 470 -31.20 -17.44 0.70
CA HIS A 470 -32.56 -17.34 0.14
C HIS A 470 -33.25 -15.99 0.35
N LYS A 471 -32.48 -14.91 0.57
CA LYS A 471 -33.00 -13.55 0.70
C LYS A 471 -32.94 -12.81 -0.64
N ILE A 472 -33.76 -13.26 -1.59
CA ILE A 472 -33.71 -12.83 -3.00
C ILE A 472 -33.86 -11.32 -3.18
N ARG A 473 -34.80 -10.68 -2.46
CA ARG A 473 -35.00 -9.22 -2.54
C ARG A 473 -33.72 -8.44 -2.25
N GLN A 474 -33.00 -8.82 -1.19
CA GLN A 474 -31.75 -8.16 -0.77
C GLN A 474 -30.63 -8.49 -1.77
N ALA A 475 -30.57 -9.73 -2.25
CA ALA A 475 -29.62 -10.12 -3.30
C ALA A 475 -29.79 -9.26 -4.56
N THR A 476 -31.03 -9.05 -5.03
CA THR A 476 -31.33 -8.18 -6.17
C THR A 476 -30.85 -6.75 -5.95
N VAL A 477 -31.13 -6.18 -4.77
CA VAL A 477 -30.68 -4.82 -4.42
C VAL A 477 -29.17 -4.70 -4.54
N GLU A 478 -28.43 -5.65 -3.96
CA GLU A 478 -26.97 -5.63 -3.97
C GLU A 478 -26.39 -5.87 -5.37
N TYR A 479 -26.94 -6.81 -6.15
CA TYR A 479 -26.55 -6.96 -7.57
C TYR A 479 -26.88 -5.72 -8.42
N GLY A 480 -27.97 -5.02 -8.10
CA GLY A 480 -28.34 -3.75 -8.70
C GLY A 480 -27.32 -2.65 -8.44
N LYS A 481 -26.80 -2.56 -7.20
CA LYS A 481 -25.70 -1.64 -6.85
C LYS A 481 -24.39 -2.03 -7.53
N ALA A 482 -24.09 -3.33 -7.62
CA ALA A 482 -22.90 -3.84 -8.31
C ALA A 482 -22.94 -3.64 -9.85
N HIS A 483 -24.12 -3.38 -10.41
CA HIS A 483 -24.38 -3.43 -11.86
C HIS A 483 -24.03 -4.80 -12.48
N ASP A 484 -24.25 -5.88 -11.72
CA ASP A 484 -24.02 -7.25 -12.19
C ASP A 484 -25.22 -7.73 -13.03
N LEU A 485 -25.21 -7.35 -14.31
CA LEU A 485 -26.29 -7.67 -15.25
C LEU A 485 -26.52 -9.18 -15.39
N ALA A 486 -25.45 -9.99 -15.34
CA ALA A 486 -25.54 -11.43 -15.50
C ALA A 486 -26.26 -12.09 -14.31
N SER A 487 -25.94 -11.66 -13.08
CA SER A 487 -26.66 -12.13 -11.89
C SER A 487 -28.11 -11.66 -11.86
N LEU A 488 -28.39 -10.41 -12.25
CA LEU A 488 -29.75 -9.89 -12.37
C LEU A 488 -30.58 -10.68 -13.40
N ASP A 489 -30.02 -10.97 -14.58
CA ASP A 489 -30.68 -11.76 -15.61
C ASP A 489 -30.97 -13.19 -15.13
N ARG A 490 -30.03 -13.80 -14.41
CA ARG A 490 -30.22 -15.12 -13.78
C ARG A 490 -31.34 -15.10 -12.74
N LEU A 491 -31.40 -14.09 -11.89
CA LEU A 491 -32.50 -13.92 -10.92
C LEU A 491 -33.84 -13.70 -11.62
N ALA A 492 -33.88 -12.90 -12.68
CA ALA A 492 -35.09 -12.69 -13.46
C ALA A 492 -35.59 -14.01 -14.08
N HIS A 493 -34.68 -14.81 -14.64
CA HIS A 493 -35.02 -16.12 -15.18
C HIS A 493 -35.54 -17.08 -14.11
N HIS A 494 -34.96 -17.06 -12.90
CA HIS A 494 -35.42 -17.84 -11.76
C HIS A 494 -36.86 -17.46 -11.37
N GLU A 495 -37.15 -16.16 -11.25
CA GLU A 495 -38.49 -15.65 -10.92
C GLU A 495 -39.52 -15.99 -12.01
N PHE A 496 -39.18 -15.81 -13.29
CA PHE A 496 -40.06 -16.21 -14.39
C PHE A 496 -40.32 -17.72 -14.39
N SER A 497 -39.29 -18.54 -14.15
CA SER A 497 -39.44 -19.99 -14.07
C SER A 497 -40.28 -20.42 -12.88
N GLY A 498 -40.13 -19.76 -11.73
CA GLY A 498 -40.96 -19.95 -10.54
C GLY A 498 -42.41 -19.58 -10.78
N TYR A 499 -42.64 -18.46 -11.46
CA TYR A 499 -43.97 -18.00 -11.86
C TYR A 499 -44.66 -19.01 -12.78
N LEU A 500 -43.96 -19.53 -13.81
CA LEU A 500 -44.52 -20.53 -14.72
C LEU A 500 -44.95 -21.83 -14.02
N ARG A 501 -44.36 -22.14 -12.85
CA ARG A 501 -44.70 -23.33 -12.05
C ARG A 501 -45.84 -23.09 -11.06
N SER A 502 -45.85 -21.91 -10.42
CA SER A 502 -46.75 -21.60 -9.29
C SER A 502 -47.92 -20.69 -9.64
N GLY A 503 -47.81 -19.88 -10.70
CA GLY A 503 -48.75 -18.82 -11.05
C GLY A 503 -48.68 -17.58 -10.16
N THR A 504 -47.74 -17.53 -9.23
CA THR A 504 -47.54 -16.42 -8.28
C THR A 504 -46.15 -15.83 -8.48
N LEU A 505 -46.07 -14.51 -8.63
CA LEU A 505 -44.80 -13.79 -8.79
C LEU A 505 -44.21 -13.55 -7.40
N GLY A 506 -42.88 -13.64 -7.26
CA GLY A 506 -42.18 -13.29 -6.04
C GLY A 506 -42.21 -11.80 -5.73
N ASP A 507 -41.50 -11.41 -4.67
CA ASP A 507 -41.30 -10.00 -4.29
C ASP A 507 -40.24 -9.36 -5.20
N VAL A 508 -40.70 -8.70 -6.27
CA VAL A 508 -39.85 -8.07 -7.30
C VAL A 508 -39.45 -6.67 -6.85
N VAL A 509 -38.16 -6.35 -6.95
CA VAL A 509 -37.63 -5.03 -6.62
C VAL A 509 -37.86 -4.09 -7.80
N THR A 510 -38.64 -3.03 -7.59
CA THR A 510 -39.01 -2.07 -8.66
C THR A 510 -38.50 -0.65 -8.42
N ASP A 511 -37.98 -0.37 -7.22
CA ASP A 511 -37.61 0.96 -6.72
C ASP A 511 -36.20 1.41 -7.11
N MET A 512 -35.43 0.59 -7.85
CA MET A 512 -34.07 0.90 -8.26
C MET A 512 -33.93 1.17 -9.77
N PRO A 513 -33.45 2.37 -10.18
CA PRO A 513 -33.22 2.69 -11.59
C PRO A 513 -32.20 1.77 -12.27
N SER A 514 -31.13 1.36 -11.57
CA SER A 514 -30.06 0.52 -12.13
C SER A 514 -30.54 -0.85 -12.63
N LEU A 515 -31.67 -1.35 -12.09
CA LEU A 515 -32.26 -2.63 -12.51
C LEU A 515 -32.80 -2.59 -13.95
N HIS A 516 -33.15 -1.40 -14.45
CA HIS A 516 -33.64 -1.23 -15.82
C HIS A 516 -32.51 -1.39 -16.87
N ASN A 517 -31.25 -1.37 -16.44
CA ASN A 517 -30.11 -1.61 -17.32
C ASN A 517 -29.96 -3.10 -17.68
N SER A 518 -30.54 -4.01 -16.88
CA SER A 518 -30.63 -5.42 -17.22
C SER A 518 -31.88 -5.64 -18.08
N PRO A 519 -31.74 -6.14 -19.33
CA PRO A 519 -32.89 -6.30 -20.22
C PRO A 519 -33.91 -7.30 -19.67
N HIS A 520 -33.46 -8.43 -19.10
CA HIS A 520 -34.36 -9.46 -18.58
C HIS A 520 -35.01 -9.04 -17.26
N TYR A 521 -34.29 -8.34 -16.38
CA TYR A 521 -34.87 -7.84 -15.13
C TYR A 521 -35.83 -6.66 -15.38
N ALA A 522 -35.54 -5.78 -16.36
CA ALA A 522 -36.47 -4.73 -16.78
C ALA A 522 -37.82 -5.32 -17.24
N ILE A 523 -37.80 -6.43 -17.97
CA ILE A 523 -39.01 -7.15 -18.36
C ILE A 523 -39.75 -7.69 -17.13
N LEU A 524 -39.03 -8.18 -16.13
CA LEU A 524 -39.63 -8.65 -14.87
C LEU A 524 -40.36 -7.50 -14.14
N ILE A 525 -39.75 -6.32 -14.06
CA ILE A 525 -40.37 -5.11 -13.48
C ILE A 525 -41.63 -4.71 -14.26
N GLN A 526 -41.54 -4.67 -15.60
CA GLN A 526 -42.69 -4.33 -16.46
C GLN A 526 -43.82 -5.36 -16.30
N TYR A 527 -43.50 -6.65 -16.21
CA TYR A 527 -44.49 -7.70 -16.01
C TYR A 527 -45.13 -7.62 -14.61
N HIS A 528 -44.34 -7.30 -13.58
CA HIS A 528 -44.85 -7.04 -12.24
C HIS A 528 -45.86 -5.88 -12.25
N ASN A 529 -45.53 -4.76 -12.90
CA ASN A 529 -46.42 -3.60 -13.02
C ASN A 529 -47.71 -3.95 -13.78
N PHE A 530 -47.61 -4.68 -14.88
CA PHE A 530 -48.77 -5.19 -15.61
C PHE A 530 -49.69 -6.01 -14.71
N ARG A 531 -49.14 -6.96 -13.93
CA ARG A 531 -49.92 -7.80 -13.01
C ARG A 531 -50.54 -6.99 -11.87
N HIS A 532 -49.82 -5.99 -11.37
CA HIS A 532 -50.35 -5.06 -10.38
C HIS A 532 -51.55 -4.30 -10.93
N HIS A 533 -51.43 -3.67 -12.09
CA HIS A 533 -52.53 -2.96 -12.77
C HIS A 533 -53.70 -3.89 -13.08
N LEU A 534 -53.44 -5.13 -13.51
CA LEU A 534 -54.47 -6.15 -13.75
C LEU A 534 -55.25 -6.48 -12.46
N SER A 535 -54.54 -6.64 -11.33
CA SER A 535 -55.17 -6.93 -10.04
C SER A 535 -56.00 -5.75 -9.49
N GLN A 536 -55.58 -4.52 -9.78
CA GLN A 536 -56.27 -3.29 -9.41
C GLN A 536 -57.36 -2.87 -10.42
N GLN A 537 -57.62 -3.68 -11.46
CA GLN A 537 -58.58 -3.38 -12.52
C GLN A 537 -58.29 -2.06 -13.28
N GLN A 538 -57.02 -1.64 -13.31
CA GLN A 538 -56.53 -0.49 -14.06
C GLN A 538 -56.26 -0.91 -15.51
N TRP A 539 -57.35 -1.16 -16.25
CA TRP A 539 -57.32 -1.79 -17.55
C TRP A 539 -56.58 -1.00 -18.64
N GLN A 540 -56.54 0.33 -18.53
CA GLN A 540 -55.91 1.21 -19.51
C GLN A 540 -54.39 1.24 -19.35
N GLU A 541 -53.90 1.18 -18.12
CA GLU A 541 -52.49 1.09 -17.76
C GLU A 541 -51.98 -0.32 -18.10
N ALA A 542 -52.73 -1.36 -17.70
CA ALA A 542 -52.40 -2.74 -18.01
C ALA A 542 -52.34 -3.01 -19.53
N SER A 543 -53.19 -2.36 -20.35
CA SER A 543 -53.13 -2.51 -21.80
C SER A 543 -51.88 -1.86 -22.42
N LYS A 544 -51.39 -0.75 -21.85
CA LYS A 544 -50.14 -0.11 -22.27
C LYS A 544 -48.92 -0.97 -21.92
N ASP A 545 -48.86 -1.49 -20.69
CA ASP A 545 -47.72 -2.29 -20.22
C ASP A 545 -47.54 -3.56 -21.04
N VAL A 546 -48.65 -4.24 -21.36
CA VAL A 546 -48.63 -5.41 -22.24
C VAL A 546 -48.03 -5.08 -23.60
N LEU A 547 -48.41 -3.96 -24.21
CA LEU A 547 -47.90 -3.60 -25.53
C LEU A 547 -46.42 -3.26 -25.49
N LEU A 548 -45.93 -2.72 -24.38
CA LEU A 548 -44.50 -2.49 -24.16
C LEU A 548 -43.76 -3.82 -24.01
N LEU A 549 -44.29 -4.76 -23.23
CA LEU A 549 -43.73 -6.10 -23.06
C LEU A 549 -43.64 -6.88 -24.39
N LEU A 550 -44.67 -6.77 -25.22
CA LEU A 550 -44.72 -7.44 -26.53
C LEU A 550 -43.79 -6.85 -27.58
N LYS A 551 -43.32 -5.63 -27.39
CA LYS A 551 -42.34 -4.99 -28.27
C LYS A 551 -40.89 -5.28 -27.86
N ASN A 552 -40.69 -5.94 -26.72
CA ASN A 552 -39.35 -6.19 -26.20
C ASN A 552 -38.74 -7.47 -26.80
N GLU A 553 -37.56 -7.35 -27.39
CA GLU A 553 -36.85 -8.45 -28.08
C GLU A 553 -36.33 -9.52 -27.10
N HIS A 554 -36.19 -9.21 -25.82
CA HIS A 554 -35.63 -10.11 -24.80
C HIS A 554 -36.72 -10.87 -24.01
N LEU A 555 -37.95 -10.92 -24.53
CA LEU A 555 -39.05 -11.60 -23.86
C LEU A 555 -38.72 -13.09 -23.62
N PRO A 556 -38.90 -13.62 -22.39
CA PRO A 556 -38.62 -15.02 -22.10
C PRO A 556 -39.40 -15.99 -22.99
N THR A 557 -38.83 -17.16 -23.25
CA THR A 557 -39.53 -18.20 -24.03
C THR A 557 -40.90 -18.53 -23.42
N LYS A 558 -41.91 -18.70 -24.29
CA LYS A 558 -43.32 -18.96 -23.93
C LYS A 558 -44.06 -17.81 -23.23
N PHE A 559 -43.42 -16.68 -22.93
CA PHE A 559 -44.09 -15.55 -22.29
C PHE A 559 -45.07 -14.83 -23.22
N GLU A 560 -44.94 -14.95 -24.53
CA GLU A 560 -45.97 -14.50 -25.49
C GLU A 560 -47.32 -15.19 -25.22
N THR A 561 -47.28 -16.51 -24.98
CA THR A 561 -48.45 -17.32 -24.63
C THR A 561 -49.03 -16.92 -23.28
N VAL A 562 -48.16 -16.67 -22.29
CA VAL A 562 -48.54 -16.20 -20.95
C VAL A 562 -49.28 -14.87 -21.03
N LEU A 563 -48.71 -13.90 -21.76
CA LEU A 563 -49.30 -12.58 -21.96
C LEU A 563 -50.66 -12.69 -22.65
N LEU A 564 -50.77 -13.49 -23.72
CA LEU A 564 -52.06 -13.71 -24.41
C LEU A 564 -53.15 -14.28 -23.49
N ILE A 565 -52.78 -15.18 -22.57
CA ILE A 565 -53.73 -15.76 -21.60
C ILE A 565 -54.09 -14.72 -20.53
N ASP A 566 -53.12 -13.98 -20.00
CA ASP A 566 -53.36 -12.98 -18.95
C ASP A 566 -54.20 -11.78 -19.46
N ILE A 567 -54.01 -11.37 -20.71
CA ILE A 567 -54.78 -10.30 -21.39
C ILE A 567 -56.27 -10.67 -21.54
N LEU A 568 -56.66 -11.94 -21.44
CA LEU A 568 -58.06 -12.36 -21.54
C LEU A 568 -58.97 -11.62 -20.57
N GLN A 569 -58.48 -11.24 -19.38
CA GLN A 569 -59.27 -10.48 -18.41
C GLN A 569 -59.63 -9.09 -18.98
N ILE A 570 -58.66 -8.40 -19.59
CA ILE A 570 -58.88 -7.11 -20.27
C ILE A 570 -59.82 -7.26 -21.47
N LEU A 571 -59.68 -8.34 -22.25
CA LEU A 571 -60.52 -8.58 -23.43
C LEU A 571 -61.97 -8.95 -23.09
N ARG A 572 -62.25 -9.40 -21.87
CA ARG A 572 -63.62 -9.68 -21.39
C ARG A 572 -64.41 -8.42 -21.09
N GLU A 573 -63.73 -7.31 -20.78
CA GLU A 573 -64.37 -6.03 -20.47
C GLU A 573 -65.18 -5.48 -21.64
N SER A 574 -66.23 -4.72 -21.32
CA SER A 574 -67.11 -4.13 -22.34
C SER A 574 -66.41 -3.00 -23.10
N LYS A 575 -65.64 -2.16 -22.38
CA LYS A 575 -64.87 -1.03 -22.94
C LYS A 575 -63.66 -1.49 -23.75
N HIS A 576 -63.26 -0.69 -24.74
CA HIS A 576 -62.08 -0.95 -25.57
C HIS A 576 -60.86 -0.22 -25.02
N TYR A 577 -59.81 -0.98 -24.70
CA TYR A 577 -58.54 -0.47 -24.19
C TYR A 577 -57.36 -0.68 -25.17
N PHE A 578 -57.63 -1.30 -26.32
CA PHE A 578 -56.68 -1.51 -27.41
C PHE A 578 -57.19 -0.80 -28.68
N SER A 579 -56.29 -0.17 -29.44
CA SER A 579 -56.60 0.36 -30.77
C SER A 579 -56.79 -0.77 -31.79
N ALA A 580 -57.40 -0.49 -32.94
CA ALA A 580 -57.55 -1.48 -34.00
C ALA A 580 -56.21 -2.09 -34.45
N GLU A 581 -55.16 -1.26 -34.53
CA GLU A 581 -53.80 -1.71 -34.86
C GLU A 581 -53.23 -2.66 -33.79
N ASN A 582 -53.40 -2.33 -32.51
CA ASN A 582 -52.95 -3.18 -31.39
C ASN A 582 -53.70 -4.51 -31.37
N VAL A 583 -55.01 -4.52 -31.69
CA VAL A 583 -55.80 -5.75 -31.79
C VAL A 583 -55.29 -6.63 -32.94
N ILE A 584 -54.92 -6.04 -34.09
CA ILE A 584 -54.33 -6.79 -35.21
C ILE A 584 -52.99 -7.41 -34.81
N GLN A 585 -52.14 -6.69 -34.07
CA GLN A 585 -50.88 -7.22 -33.54
C GLN A 585 -51.11 -8.41 -32.61
N LEU A 586 -52.07 -8.32 -31.69
CA LEU A 586 -52.45 -9.44 -30.81
C LEU A 586 -53.00 -10.64 -31.60
N ILE A 587 -53.76 -10.41 -32.67
CA ILE A 587 -54.25 -11.49 -33.56
C ILE A 587 -53.10 -12.19 -34.27
N ASN A 588 -52.11 -11.44 -34.76
CA ASN A 588 -50.96 -12.01 -35.45
C ASN A 588 -50.12 -12.86 -34.49
N MET A 589 -49.87 -12.38 -33.28
CA MET A 589 -49.25 -13.18 -32.22
C MET A 589 -50.06 -14.44 -31.91
N PHE A 590 -51.38 -14.31 -31.73
CA PHE A 590 -52.23 -15.46 -31.45
C PHE A 590 -52.13 -16.53 -32.56
N LYS A 591 -52.04 -16.14 -33.84
CA LYS A 591 -51.84 -17.09 -34.94
C LYS A 591 -50.50 -17.83 -34.83
N LEU A 592 -49.43 -17.14 -34.43
CA LEU A 592 -48.12 -17.76 -34.22
C LEU A 592 -48.17 -18.78 -33.08
N VAL A 593 -48.72 -18.38 -31.92
CA VAL A 593 -48.83 -19.23 -30.73
C VAL A 593 -49.79 -20.41 -30.94
N ALA A 594 -50.92 -20.20 -31.62
CA ALA A 594 -51.93 -21.24 -31.84
C ALA A 594 -51.48 -22.31 -32.86
N ASN A 595 -50.62 -21.97 -33.81
CA ASN A 595 -50.10 -22.91 -34.80
C ASN A 595 -48.88 -23.69 -34.30
N ASP A 596 -48.27 -23.28 -33.19
CA ASP A 596 -47.14 -23.99 -32.57
C ASP A 596 -47.65 -25.17 -31.74
N ALA A 597 -47.40 -26.39 -32.23
CA ALA A 597 -47.78 -27.63 -31.55
C ALA A 597 -47.10 -27.77 -30.17
N SER A 598 -45.92 -27.20 -29.98
CA SER A 598 -45.17 -27.27 -28.72
C SER A 598 -45.79 -26.42 -27.58
N ASN A 599 -46.66 -25.47 -27.93
CA ASN A 599 -47.33 -24.59 -26.97
C ASN A 599 -48.69 -25.13 -26.49
N GLN A 600 -49.28 -26.13 -27.16
CA GLN A 600 -50.64 -26.60 -26.85
C GLN A 600 -50.76 -27.17 -25.44
N ASP A 601 -49.82 -28.04 -25.05
CA ASP A 601 -49.80 -28.62 -23.70
C ASP A 601 -49.51 -27.55 -22.63
N PHE A 602 -48.66 -26.58 -22.96
CA PHE A 602 -48.34 -25.47 -22.07
C PHE A 602 -49.54 -24.55 -21.84
N ILE A 603 -50.32 -24.21 -22.88
CA ILE A 603 -51.54 -23.39 -22.79
C ILE A 603 -52.53 -24.00 -21.80
N ALA A 604 -52.82 -25.30 -21.94
CA ALA A 604 -53.76 -26.00 -21.06
C ALA A 604 -53.26 -26.01 -19.61
N LYS A 605 -51.97 -26.28 -19.40
CA LYS A 605 -51.34 -26.32 -18.07
C LYS A 605 -51.30 -24.96 -17.39
N TYR A 606 -50.89 -23.90 -18.10
CA TYR A 606 -50.81 -22.55 -17.55
C TYR A 606 -52.20 -21.97 -17.26
N TYR A 607 -53.17 -22.17 -18.17
CA TYR A 607 -54.56 -21.72 -17.95
C TYR A 607 -55.17 -22.37 -16.69
N LYS A 608 -54.91 -23.66 -16.45
CA LYS A 608 -55.33 -24.36 -15.22
C LYS A 608 -54.78 -23.69 -13.96
N ILE A 609 -53.51 -23.25 -13.99
CA ILE A 609 -52.84 -22.61 -12.85
C ILE A 609 -53.51 -21.26 -12.53
N ILE A 610 -53.75 -20.42 -13.53
CA ILE A 610 -54.25 -19.05 -13.32
C ILE A 610 -55.76 -19.00 -13.07
N GLU A 611 -56.56 -19.69 -13.88
CA GLU A 611 -58.03 -19.62 -13.80
C GLU A 611 -58.64 -20.69 -12.89
N LYS A 612 -57.81 -21.58 -12.32
CA LYS A 612 -58.22 -22.72 -11.47
C LYS A 612 -59.28 -23.62 -12.13
N ARG A 613 -59.29 -23.66 -13.46
CA ARG A 613 -60.26 -24.40 -14.29
C ARG A 613 -59.52 -25.26 -15.31
N GLU A 614 -59.89 -26.53 -15.38
CA GLU A 614 -59.36 -27.44 -16.40
C GLU A 614 -60.14 -27.27 -17.71
N LEU A 615 -59.46 -26.78 -18.74
CA LEU A 615 -59.96 -26.72 -20.11
C LEU A 615 -58.90 -27.28 -21.05
N THR A 616 -59.33 -27.92 -22.14
CA THR A 616 -58.42 -28.36 -23.20
C THR A 616 -57.88 -27.16 -23.97
N SER A 617 -56.66 -27.26 -24.53
CA SER A 617 -56.03 -26.14 -25.25
C SER A 617 -56.89 -25.62 -26.41
N ASN A 618 -57.61 -26.53 -27.10
CA ASN A 618 -58.54 -26.21 -28.19
C ASN A 618 -59.68 -25.29 -27.72
N ILE A 619 -60.20 -25.47 -26.50
CA ILE A 619 -61.26 -24.62 -25.95
C ILE A 619 -60.69 -23.26 -25.53
N ILE A 620 -59.48 -23.24 -24.97
CA ILE A 620 -58.82 -22.00 -24.54
C ILE A 620 -58.47 -21.13 -25.76
N THR A 621 -57.87 -21.73 -26.79
CA THR A 621 -57.54 -21.05 -28.05
C THR A 621 -58.80 -20.58 -28.78
N ALA A 622 -59.89 -21.36 -28.79
CA ALA A 622 -61.17 -20.93 -29.32
C ALA A 622 -61.74 -19.71 -28.57
N LYS A 623 -61.66 -19.67 -27.24
CA LYS A 623 -62.10 -18.52 -26.42
C LYS A 623 -61.27 -17.26 -26.69
N ILE A 624 -59.95 -17.40 -26.79
CA ILE A 624 -59.05 -16.27 -27.13
C ILE A 624 -59.41 -15.74 -28.52
N ARG A 625 -59.58 -16.65 -29.50
CA ARG A 625 -59.96 -16.30 -30.88
C ARG A 625 -61.30 -15.58 -30.95
N GLU A 626 -62.32 -16.08 -30.25
CA GLU A 626 -63.65 -15.46 -30.20
C GLU A 626 -63.58 -14.04 -29.64
N ARG A 627 -62.84 -13.84 -28.54
CA ARG A 627 -62.72 -12.53 -27.89
C ARG A 627 -61.91 -11.53 -28.71
N LEU A 628 -60.82 -11.98 -29.32
CA LEU A 628 -60.04 -11.14 -30.25
C LEU A 628 -60.87 -10.77 -31.49
N ALA A 629 -61.64 -11.71 -32.05
CA ALA A 629 -62.52 -11.44 -33.19
C ALA A 629 -63.65 -10.45 -32.83
N TYR A 630 -64.26 -10.62 -31.66
CA TYR A 630 -65.26 -9.67 -31.14
C TYR A 630 -64.66 -8.27 -30.97
N LYS A 631 -63.48 -8.16 -30.35
CA LYS A 631 -62.80 -6.86 -30.15
C LYS A 631 -62.31 -6.25 -31.46
N ALA A 632 -61.90 -7.04 -32.45
CA ALA A 632 -61.58 -6.54 -33.78
C ALA A 632 -62.80 -6.00 -34.52
N ALA A 633 -63.94 -6.70 -34.43
CA ALA A 633 -65.19 -6.30 -35.07
C ALA A 633 -65.85 -5.06 -34.42
N THR A 634 -65.55 -4.82 -33.14
CA THR A 634 -66.13 -3.73 -32.35
C THR A 634 -65.13 -2.63 -32.01
N ALA A 635 -63.87 -2.76 -32.42
CA ALA A 635 -62.84 -1.75 -32.17
C ALA A 635 -63.26 -0.43 -32.82
N PRO A 636 -63.15 0.70 -32.10
CA PRO A 636 -63.41 1.99 -32.71
C PRO A 636 -62.41 2.18 -33.86
N THR A 637 -62.92 2.19 -35.09
CA THR A 637 -62.18 2.68 -36.25
C THR A 637 -61.88 4.15 -35.97
N ALA A 638 -60.60 4.50 -35.91
CA ALA A 638 -60.17 5.89 -35.72
C ALA A 638 -60.89 6.79 -36.73
N CYS A 639 -61.56 7.82 -36.24
CA CYS A 639 -61.77 9.06 -36.99
C CYS A 639 -60.50 9.89 -36.91
#